data_AF-A0A9E2U8G6-F1
#
_entry.id   AF-A0A9E2U8G6-F1
#
_cell.length_a   1.000
_cell.length_b   1.000
_cell.length_c   1.000
_cell.angle_alpha   90.00
_cell.angle_beta   90.00
_cell.angle_gamma   90.00
#
_symmetry.space_group_name_H-M   'P 1'
#
loop_
_entity.id
_entity.type
_entity.pdbx_description
1 polymer ?
#
loop_
_entity_poly.entity_id
_entity_poly.type
_entity_poly.pdbx_seq_one_letter_code
_entity_poly.pdbx_strand_id
1 'polypeptide(L)'
;MFPAGPPAAVTLYTIAPEKMLGWTRAPSREARPFLPARYAEIPEIGRLTGRGNTVNLESVVRLTPDLVLDVGDTTATYVSLADRVQEQTGVPAVLIGGRLIATPTTLRTVGAVVGASERAEALARYAEAVL
;
A
#
# COMPACT_ATOMS: atom_id res chain seq x y z
N MET A 1 -2.75 5.34 7.02
CA MET A 1 -1.59 4.72 6.32
C MET A 1 -1.47 5.26 4.90
N PHE A 2 -0.24 5.54 4.48
CA PHE A 2 0.09 6.04 3.14
C PHE A 2 0.61 4.87 2.27
N PRO A 3 -0.11 4.44 1.22
CA PRO A 3 0.43 3.48 0.26
C PRO A 3 1.44 4.16 -0.68
N ALA A 4 2.69 3.70 -0.65
CA ALA A 4 3.80 4.32 -1.36
C ALA A 4 3.74 4.12 -2.89
N GLY A 5 3.14 3.02 -3.33
CA GLY A 5 3.02 2.64 -4.74
C GLY A 5 1.72 1.88 -5.06
N PRO A 6 1.38 1.68 -6.35
CA PRO A 6 0.12 1.06 -6.75
C PRO A 6 -0.14 -0.35 -6.17
N PRO A 7 0.83 -1.28 -6.09
CA PRO A 7 0.57 -2.59 -5.48
C PRO A 7 0.26 -2.48 -3.99
N ALA A 8 0.90 -1.54 -3.28
CA ALA A 8 0.61 -1.28 -1.87
C ALA A 8 -0.81 -0.75 -1.68
N ALA A 9 -1.27 0.17 -2.55
CA ALA A 9 -2.62 0.72 -2.50
C ALA A 9 -3.68 -0.37 -2.68
N VAL A 10 -3.52 -1.24 -3.68
CA VAL A 10 -4.46 -2.36 -3.91
C VAL A 10 -4.42 -3.36 -2.76
N THR A 11 -3.24 -3.69 -2.25
CA THR A 11 -3.09 -4.64 -1.14
C THR A 11 -3.73 -4.09 0.14
N LEU A 12 -3.47 -2.82 0.48
CA LEU A 12 -4.07 -2.18 1.64
C LEU A 12 -5.59 -2.04 1.50
N TYR A 13 -6.08 -1.68 0.30
CA TYR A 13 -7.51 -1.60 0.02
C TYR A 13 -8.24 -2.95 0.23
N THR A 14 -7.61 -4.07 -0.14
CA THR A 14 -8.25 -5.39 -0.01
C THR A 14 -8.27 -5.92 1.44
N ILE A 15 -7.30 -5.49 2.25
CA ILE A 15 -7.12 -5.93 3.64
C ILE A 15 -7.80 -4.99 4.65
N ALA A 16 -7.55 -3.68 4.56
CA ALA A 16 -7.95 -2.68 5.55
C ALA A 16 -8.20 -1.31 4.88
N PRO A 17 -9.20 -1.19 3.99
CA PRO A 17 -9.45 0.03 3.21
C PRO A 17 -9.75 1.26 4.08
N GLU A 18 -10.31 1.06 5.28
CA GLU A 18 -10.57 2.12 6.26
C GLU A 18 -9.29 2.76 6.85
N LYS A 19 -8.13 2.11 6.71
CA LYS A 19 -6.84 2.62 7.19
C LYS A 19 -6.06 3.38 6.11
N MET A 20 -6.59 3.42 4.88
CA MET A 20 -5.93 4.05 3.74
C MET A 20 -6.25 5.55 3.68
N LEU A 21 -5.22 6.39 3.66
CA LEU A 21 -5.40 7.85 3.57
C LEU A 21 -5.87 8.31 2.18
N GLY A 22 -5.53 7.54 1.14
CA GLY A 22 -5.68 7.99 -0.23
C GLY A 22 -5.26 6.94 -1.24
N TRP A 23 -5.75 7.08 -2.47
CA TRP A 23 -5.27 6.31 -3.60
C TRP A 23 -3.99 6.91 -4.15
N THR A 24 -3.08 6.04 -4.63
CA THR A 24 -1.92 6.48 -5.42
C THR A 24 -2.30 7.10 -6.76
N ARG A 25 -3.46 6.67 -7.28
CA ARG A 25 -4.15 7.22 -8.44
C ARG A 25 -5.63 6.90 -8.25
N ALA A 26 -6.51 7.89 -8.38
CA ALA A 26 -7.94 7.70 -8.21
C ALA A 26 -8.46 6.59 -9.15
N PRO A 27 -9.41 5.75 -8.69
CA PRO A 27 -10.10 4.80 -9.54
C PRO A 27 -10.73 5.52 -10.74
N SER A 28 -10.50 4.99 -11.94
CA SER A 28 -11.07 5.54 -13.17
C SER A 28 -12.60 5.45 -13.15
N ARG A 29 -13.27 6.21 -14.03
CA ARG A 29 -14.73 6.20 -14.14
C ARG A 29 -15.28 4.79 -14.41
N GLU A 30 -14.52 3.98 -15.14
CA GLU A 30 -14.85 2.59 -15.48
C GLU A 30 -14.64 1.63 -14.31
N ALA A 31 -13.70 1.93 -13.40
CA ALA A 31 -13.43 1.11 -12.21
C ALA A 31 -14.41 1.37 -11.07
N ARG A 32 -14.95 2.60 -10.95
CA ARG A 32 -15.84 3.02 -9.85
C ARG A 32 -17.04 2.10 -9.63
N PRO A 33 -17.74 1.56 -10.65
CA PRO A 33 -18.86 0.64 -10.44
C PRO A 33 -18.50 -0.66 -9.70
N PHE A 34 -17.22 -1.03 -9.66
CA PHE A 34 -16.72 -2.25 -9.00
C PHE A 34 -16.24 -2.01 -7.57
N LEU A 35 -16.32 -0.77 -7.08
CA LEU A 35 -15.87 -0.38 -5.75
C LEU A 35 -17.05 0.19 -4.96
N PRO A 36 -17.16 -0.10 -3.64
CA PRO A 36 -18.08 0.66 -2.79
C PRO A 36 -17.79 2.15 -2.90
N ALA A 37 -18.83 2.97 -3.07
CA ALA A 37 -18.71 4.42 -3.31
C ALA A 37 -17.77 5.11 -2.30
N ARG A 38 -17.92 4.78 -1.01
CA ARG A 38 -17.08 5.32 0.08
C ARG A 38 -15.57 5.14 -0.12
N TYR A 39 -15.16 4.09 -0.84
CA TYR A 39 -13.74 3.82 -1.12
C TYR A 39 -13.33 4.31 -2.51
N ALA A 40 -14.27 4.38 -3.45
CA ALA A 40 -14.04 4.98 -4.76
C ALA A 40 -13.79 6.49 -4.68
N GLU A 41 -14.34 7.14 -3.64
CA GLU A 41 -14.29 8.59 -3.40
C GLU A 41 -13.14 9.02 -2.48
N ILE A 42 -12.35 8.08 -1.95
CA ILE A 42 -11.11 8.38 -1.22
C ILE A 42 -10.21 9.26 -2.12
N PRO A 43 -9.56 10.31 -1.57
CA PRO A 43 -8.78 11.24 -2.37
C PRO A 43 -7.58 10.58 -3.06
N GLU A 44 -7.17 11.13 -4.20
CA GLU A 44 -5.87 10.84 -4.79
C GLU A 44 -4.80 11.61 -4.03
N ILE A 45 -3.84 10.89 -3.46
CA ILE A 45 -2.71 11.46 -2.72
C ILE A 45 -1.38 11.28 -3.44
N GLY A 46 -1.39 10.63 -4.62
CA GLY A 46 -0.23 10.34 -5.43
C GLY A 46 0.67 9.22 -4.86
N ARG A 47 1.86 9.05 -5.44
CA ARG A 47 2.79 7.96 -5.08
C ARG A 47 4.23 8.41 -4.91
N LEU A 48 4.94 7.70 -4.03
CA LEU A 48 6.37 7.85 -3.78
C LEU A 48 7.22 6.94 -4.68
N THR A 49 6.72 5.76 -5.03
CA THR A 49 7.52 4.72 -5.70
C THR A 49 7.00 4.36 -7.09
N GLY A 50 7.88 3.73 -7.89
CA GLY A 50 7.63 3.37 -9.29
C GLY A 50 7.91 4.48 -10.30
N ARG A 51 7.73 4.17 -11.59
CA ARG A 51 7.95 5.14 -12.68
C ARG A 51 6.94 6.26 -12.63
N GLY A 52 7.39 7.51 -12.54
CA GLY A 52 6.54 8.70 -12.46
C GLY A 52 6.01 8.92 -11.06
N ASN A 53 6.91 9.00 -10.07
CA ASN A 53 6.57 9.47 -8.73
C ASN A 53 5.93 10.86 -8.84
N THR A 54 4.88 11.09 -8.07
CA THR A 54 4.08 12.33 -8.19
C THR A 54 4.10 13.16 -6.90
N VAL A 55 4.72 12.64 -5.85
CA VAL A 55 4.66 13.19 -4.50
C VAL A 55 6.06 13.32 -3.92
N ASN A 56 6.31 14.42 -3.21
CA ASN A 56 7.53 14.64 -2.44
C ASN A 56 7.30 14.32 -0.95
N LEU A 57 8.38 14.21 -0.18
CA LEU A 57 8.29 13.83 1.23
C LEU A 57 7.52 14.85 2.10
N GLU A 58 7.58 16.14 1.76
CA GLU A 58 6.82 17.18 2.46
C GLU A 58 5.30 16.93 2.38
N SER A 59 4.83 16.54 1.20
CA SER A 59 3.41 16.21 0.98
C SER A 59 2.98 15.00 1.81
N VAL A 60 3.86 14.02 2.00
CA VAL A 60 3.61 12.85 2.85
C VAL A 60 3.49 13.27 4.31
N VAL A 61 4.41 14.11 4.80
CA VAL A 61 4.39 14.61 6.19
C VAL A 61 3.10 15.39 6.48
N ARG A 62 2.62 16.20 5.53
CA ARG A 62 1.37 16.96 5.66
C ARG A 62 0.13 16.09 5.84
N LEU A 63 0.16 14.85 5.33
CA LEU A 63 -0.93 13.88 5.50
C LEU A 63 -0.88 13.14 6.84
N THR A 64 0.16 13.39 7.64
CA THR A 64 0.39 12.80 8.97
C THR A 64 0.13 11.28 9.02
N PRO A 65 0.72 10.47 8.12
CA PRO A 65 0.53 9.03 8.16
C PRO A 65 1.21 8.40 9.38
N ASP A 66 0.56 7.40 9.97
CA ASP A 66 1.18 6.56 11.01
C ASP A 66 2.22 5.59 10.43
N LEU A 67 2.12 5.29 9.13
CA LEU A 67 2.94 4.32 8.41
C LEU A 67 2.93 4.63 6.90
N VAL A 68 4.11 4.56 6.28
CA VAL A 68 4.27 4.44 4.83
C VAL A 68 4.46 2.96 4.49
N LEU A 69 3.55 2.42 3.66
CA LEU A 69 3.56 1.02 3.25
C LEU A 69 3.90 0.92 1.77
N ASP A 70 4.93 0.17 1.42
CA ASP A 70 5.20 -0.23 0.04
C ASP A 70 5.16 -1.75 -0.13
N VAL A 71 4.72 -2.18 -1.32
CA VAL A 71 4.65 -3.58 -1.73
C VAL A 71 5.20 -3.68 -3.14
N GLY A 72 6.25 -4.46 -3.34
CA GLY A 72 6.90 -4.53 -4.65
C GLY A 72 8.26 -5.20 -4.60
N ASP A 73 9.15 -4.74 -5.49
CA ASP A 73 10.53 -5.24 -5.55
C ASP A 73 11.34 -4.75 -4.35
N THR A 74 12.10 -5.66 -3.74
CA THR A 74 12.96 -5.37 -2.58
C THR A 74 14.42 -5.19 -2.99
N THR A 75 14.66 -4.55 -4.13
CA THR A 75 16.02 -4.24 -4.58
C THR A 75 16.64 -3.17 -3.68
N ALA A 76 17.97 -3.05 -3.71
CA ALA A 76 18.69 -2.03 -2.94
C ALA A 76 18.13 -0.61 -3.17
N THR A 77 17.71 -0.29 -4.39
CA THR A 77 17.09 1.00 -4.72
C THR A 77 15.82 1.28 -3.91
N TYR A 78 14.92 0.30 -3.78
CA TYR A 78 13.67 0.48 -3.04
C TYR A 78 13.88 0.42 -1.53
N VAL A 79 14.84 -0.39 -1.06
CA VAL A 79 15.26 -0.39 0.35
C VAL A 79 15.79 0.99 0.74
N SER A 80 16.76 1.53 0.00
CA SER A 80 17.31 2.88 0.26
C SER A 80 16.26 3.98 0.15
N LEU A 81 15.23 3.82 -0.69
CA LEU A 81 14.13 4.77 -0.76
C LEU A 81 13.26 4.70 0.51
N ALA A 82 12.93 3.51 1.00
CA ALA A 82 12.19 3.33 2.25
C ALA A 82 12.95 3.90 3.44
N ASP A 83 14.26 3.62 3.54
CA ASP A 83 15.14 4.19 4.58
C ASP A 83 15.12 5.72 4.54
N ARG A 84 15.32 6.31 3.36
CA ARG A 84 15.28 7.75 3.17
C ARG A 84 13.94 8.37 3.57
N VAL A 85 12.82 7.74 3.21
CA VAL A 85 11.48 8.20 3.61
C VAL A 85 11.39 8.24 5.13
N GLN A 86 11.79 7.17 5.81
CA GLN A 86 11.74 7.10 7.26
C GLN A 86 12.66 8.13 7.93
N GLU A 87 13.91 8.24 7.48
CA GLU A 87 14.89 9.19 8.04
C GLU A 87 14.46 10.65 7.90
N GLN A 88 13.91 11.02 6.73
CA GLN A 88 13.58 12.42 6.43
C GLN A 88 12.20 12.85 6.94
N THR A 89 11.28 11.90 7.12
CA THR A 89 9.90 12.21 7.57
C THR A 89 9.66 11.88 9.04
N GLY A 90 10.47 10.99 9.63
CA GLY A 90 10.22 10.40 10.96
C GLY A 90 9.06 9.40 10.99
N VAL A 91 8.36 9.18 9.87
CA VAL A 91 7.27 8.21 9.77
C VAL A 91 7.85 6.82 9.49
N PRO A 92 7.43 5.77 10.21
CA PRO A 92 7.83 4.40 9.90
C PRO A 92 7.56 4.05 8.42
N ALA A 93 8.54 3.46 7.75
CA ALA A 93 8.42 3.01 6.37
C ALA A 93 8.68 1.51 6.27
N VAL A 94 7.75 0.77 5.66
CA VAL A 94 7.82 -0.68 5.51
C VAL A 94 7.73 -1.06 4.04
N LEU A 95 8.72 -1.82 3.57
CA LEU A 95 8.76 -2.39 2.22
C LEU A 95 8.58 -3.92 2.31
N ILE A 96 7.52 -4.43 1.67
CA ILE A 96 7.21 -5.87 1.65
C ILE A 96 7.34 -6.39 0.22
N GLY A 97 7.89 -7.60 0.07
CA GLY A 97 8.00 -8.26 -1.23
C GLY A 97 6.65 -8.48 -1.91
N GLY A 98 6.52 -8.08 -3.18
CA GLY A 98 5.29 -8.15 -3.96
C GLY A 98 5.26 -9.24 -5.04
N ARG A 99 6.12 -10.28 -4.94
CA ARG A 99 6.14 -11.37 -5.93
C ARG A 99 4.82 -12.14 -5.89
N LEU A 100 4.22 -12.39 -7.06
CA LEU A 100 2.91 -13.06 -7.16
C LEU A 100 2.87 -14.41 -6.45
N ILE A 101 3.90 -15.26 -6.63
CA ILE A 101 3.97 -16.58 -5.95
C ILE A 101 4.07 -16.47 -4.43
N ALA A 102 4.49 -15.30 -3.91
CA ALA A 102 4.59 -15.04 -2.48
C ALA A 102 3.35 -14.31 -1.92
N THR A 103 2.28 -14.12 -2.71
CA THR A 103 1.07 -13.38 -2.33
C THR A 103 0.50 -13.83 -0.97
N PRO A 104 0.38 -15.14 -0.64
CA PRO A 104 -0.12 -15.55 0.68
C PRO A 104 0.71 -14.97 1.84
N THR A 105 2.04 -15.06 1.72
CA THR A 105 2.96 -14.49 2.71
C THR A 105 2.88 -12.97 2.74
N THR A 106 2.83 -12.31 1.59
CA THR A 106 2.68 -10.85 1.50
C THR A 106 1.40 -10.37 2.20
N LEU A 107 0.27 -11.03 1.95
CA LEU A 107 -1.00 -10.71 2.57
C LEU A 107 -0.93 -10.87 4.10
N ARG A 108 -0.40 -11.98 4.60
CA ARG A 108 -0.22 -12.21 6.05
C ARG A 108 0.67 -11.15 6.69
N THR A 109 1.80 -10.83 6.07
CA THR A 109 2.73 -9.81 6.58
C THR A 109 2.08 -8.44 6.63
N VAL A 110 1.42 -8.01 5.54
CA VAL A 110 0.68 -6.74 5.53
C VAL A 110 -0.42 -6.77 6.58
N GLY A 111 -1.19 -7.84 6.68
CA GLY A 111 -2.24 -8.03 7.69
C GLY A 111 -1.74 -7.85 9.12
N ALA A 112 -0.59 -8.44 9.45
CA ALA A 112 0.04 -8.28 10.75
C ALA A 112 0.48 -6.83 11.01
N VAL A 113 1.15 -6.21 10.03
CA VAL A 113 1.62 -4.81 10.11
C VAL A 113 0.46 -3.84 10.30
N VAL A 114 -0.66 -4.05 9.59
CA VAL A 114 -1.80 -3.14 9.63
C VAL A 114 -2.83 -3.52 10.69
N GLY A 115 -2.61 -4.57 11.48
CA GLY A 115 -3.55 -5.03 12.51
C GLY A 115 -4.90 -5.51 11.94
N ALA A 116 -4.86 -6.27 10.85
CA ALA A 116 -6.02 -6.86 10.16
C ALA A 116 -5.76 -8.33 9.78
N SER A 117 -5.14 -9.09 10.70
CA SER A 117 -4.66 -10.45 10.46
C SER A 117 -5.75 -11.43 10.03
N GLU A 118 -6.96 -11.34 10.58
CA GLU A 118 -8.06 -12.24 10.23
C GLU A 118 -8.49 -12.11 8.75
N ARG A 119 -8.70 -10.86 8.31
CA ARG A 119 -9.04 -10.57 6.91
C ARG A 119 -7.91 -10.98 5.96
N ALA A 120 -6.67 -10.67 6.34
CA ALA A 120 -5.50 -11.04 5.57
C ALA A 120 -5.32 -12.56 5.45
N GLU A 121 -5.56 -13.31 6.52
CA GLU A 121 -5.48 -14.77 6.52
C GLU A 121 -6.53 -15.40 5.59
N ALA A 122 -7.77 -14.89 5.60
CA ALA A 122 -8.79 -15.38 4.69
C ALA A 122 -8.40 -15.18 3.21
N LEU A 123 -7.81 -14.03 2.88
CA LEU A 123 -7.31 -13.74 1.53
C LEU A 123 -6.08 -14.59 1.18
N ALA A 124 -5.18 -14.79 2.15
CA ALA A 124 -3.97 -15.60 1.96
C ALA A 124 -4.30 -17.05 1.64
N ARG A 125 -5.25 -17.65 2.38
CA ARG A 125 -5.73 -19.02 2.10
C ARG A 125 -6.37 -19.14 0.72
N TYR A 126 -7.13 -18.13 0.29
CA TYR A 126 -7.67 -18.12 -1.06
C TYR A 126 -6.55 -18.09 -2.10
N ALA A 127 -5.55 -17.22 -1.91
CA ALA A 127 -4.39 -17.14 -2.80
C ALA A 127 -3.62 -18.48 -2.86
N GLU A 128 -3.43 -19.18 -1.75
CA GLU A 128 -2.80 -20.51 -1.71
C GLU A 128 -3.56 -21.57 -2.52
N ALA A 129 -4.88 -21.45 -2.61
CA ALA A 129 -5.69 -22.42 -3.34
C ALA A 129 -5.69 -22.22 -4.86
N VAL A 130 -5.25 -21.05 -5.35
CA VAL A 130 -5.37 -20.66 -6.77
C VAL A 130 -4.04 -20.34 -7.46
N LEU A 131 -2.94 -20.26 -6.72
CA LEU A 131 -1.58 -20.02 -7.23
C LEU A 131 -0.81 -21.33 -7.36
#